data_AF-A0A3M7LE52-F1
#
_entry.id   AF-A0A3M7LE52-F1
#
_cell.length_a   1.000
_cell.length_b   1.000
_cell.length_c   1.000
_cell.angle_alpha   90.00
_cell.angle_beta   90.00
_cell.angle_gamma   90.00
#
_symmetry.space_group_name_H-M   'P 1'
#
loop_
_entity.id
_entity.type
_entity.pdbx_description
1 polymer ?
#
loop_
_entity_poly.entity_id
_entity_poly.type
_entity_poly.pdbx_seq_one_letter_code
_entity_poly.pdbx_strand_id
1 'polypeptide(L)'
;MKSSLESPVLFFEYILNEENIYNELEKRLLYVDSFNVTLPSEISYTEQNEWGGYVTKSMFVADLLIPILRIEFEKSKKLLVENYINYDVDKNKNFIRYQFNIIQSLVSNHIEVLNKYPYFLLPLRGLVKFINERLTIPDINHFIINEDELTYNPVNETENILRSNEDIILSIFEYMKGKNEKGQVILNEQDYQLLLTYITDLVIKEEVPHIVKQLQPKISNDQLRFSFWVLDHELYTTKRKRKYFYDFIKEVFINFKDSEIKSIENQFGTKSRVVKDKFLPDSILKHL
;
A
#
# COMPACT_ATOMS: atom_id res chain seq x y z
N MET A 1 -7.94 -22.47 25.11
CA MET A 1 -8.68 -21.32 24.55
C MET A 1 -8.16 -21.09 23.13
N LYS A 2 -9.03 -21.10 22.13
CA LYS A 2 -8.64 -20.75 20.76
C LYS A 2 -8.22 -19.28 20.75
N SER A 3 -6.92 -19.04 20.63
CA SER A 3 -6.33 -17.75 20.27
C SER A 3 -6.70 -17.50 18.81
N SER A 4 -7.84 -16.86 18.57
CA SER A 4 -8.14 -16.26 17.27
C SER A 4 -7.95 -14.76 17.43
N LEU A 5 -6.87 -14.22 16.85
CA LEU A 5 -6.91 -13.14 15.84
C LEU A 5 -8.20 -12.27 15.93
N GLU A 6 -8.20 -10.98 16.29
CA GLU A 6 -7.34 -9.88 15.85
C GLU A 6 -7.44 -8.67 16.83
N SER A 7 -6.35 -8.30 17.54
CA SER A 7 -6.30 -7.00 18.24
C SER A 7 -6.06 -5.89 17.21
N PRO A 8 -6.80 -4.75 17.24
CA PRO A 8 -6.64 -3.69 16.26
C PRO A 8 -5.23 -3.10 16.18
N VAL A 9 -4.42 -3.24 17.22
CA VAL A 9 -3.06 -2.67 17.29
C VAL A 9 -1.96 -3.72 17.35
N LEU A 10 -2.29 -5.00 17.18
CA LEU A 10 -1.37 -6.13 17.35
C LEU A 10 -0.11 -6.03 16.49
N PHE A 11 -0.26 -5.63 15.23
CA PHE A 11 0.89 -5.46 14.34
C PHE A 11 1.86 -4.39 14.87
N PHE A 12 1.34 -3.29 15.42
CA PHE A 12 2.17 -2.22 15.96
C PHE A 12 2.85 -2.62 17.28
N GLU A 13 2.20 -3.46 18.09
CA GLU A 13 2.85 -4.09 19.25
C GLU A 13 4.03 -4.97 18.84
N TYR A 14 3.92 -5.65 17.69
CA TYR A 14 4.97 -6.52 17.16
C TYR A 14 6.12 -5.74 16.51
N ILE A 15 5.82 -4.79 15.62
CA ILE A 15 6.81 -4.21 14.69
C ILE A 15 7.74 -3.17 15.34
N LEU A 16 7.44 -2.66 16.54
CA LEU A 16 8.25 -1.64 17.23
C LEU A 16 9.49 -2.21 17.94
N ASN A 17 10.14 -3.19 17.31
CA ASN A 17 11.37 -3.83 17.77
C ASN A 17 12.27 -4.10 16.56
N GLU A 18 13.57 -3.77 16.63
CA GLU A 18 14.49 -3.90 15.49
C GLU A 18 14.62 -5.33 14.93
N GLU A 19 14.57 -6.34 15.79
CA GLU A 19 14.58 -7.75 15.36
C GLU A 19 13.33 -8.05 14.51
N ASN A 20 12.16 -7.57 14.93
CA ASN A 20 10.92 -7.76 14.19
C ASN A 20 10.88 -6.94 12.90
N ILE A 21 11.45 -5.73 12.89
CA ILE A 21 11.63 -4.93 11.68
C ILE A 21 12.49 -5.71 10.68
N TYR A 22 13.64 -6.21 11.12
CA TYR A 22 14.53 -6.99 10.28
C TYR A 22 13.85 -8.25 9.73
N ASN A 23 13.16 -9.01 10.59
CA ASN A 23 12.40 -10.20 10.19
C ASN A 23 11.32 -9.88 9.14
N GLU A 24 10.63 -8.74 9.26
CA GLU A 24 9.62 -8.33 8.28
C GLU A 24 10.24 -7.91 6.95
N LEU A 25 11.42 -7.26 6.97
CA LEU A 25 12.19 -6.95 5.77
C LEU A 25 12.66 -8.23 5.06
N GLU A 26 13.21 -9.21 5.79
CA GLU A 26 13.66 -10.48 5.21
C GLU A 26 12.55 -11.21 4.45
N LYS A 27 11.33 -11.29 5.03
CA LYS A 27 10.18 -11.92 4.37
C LYS A 27 9.88 -11.31 2.99
N ARG A 28 10.18 -10.02 2.79
CA ARG A 28 9.97 -9.31 1.52
C ARG A 28 11.15 -9.47 0.56
N LEU A 29 12.35 -9.65 1.11
CA LEU A 29 13.60 -9.81 0.36
C LEU A 29 13.94 -11.27 0.01
N LEU A 30 13.12 -12.24 0.43
CA LEU A 30 13.29 -13.69 0.15
C LEU A 30 13.55 -14.06 -1.33
N TYR A 31 13.24 -13.17 -2.28
CA TYR A 31 13.42 -13.39 -3.72
C TYR A 31 14.61 -12.63 -4.31
N VAL A 32 15.53 -12.18 -3.47
CA VAL A 32 16.74 -11.47 -3.89
C VAL A 32 17.95 -12.36 -3.62
N ASP A 33 18.85 -12.48 -4.60
CA ASP A 33 19.96 -13.44 -4.56
C ASP A 33 20.90 -13.19 -3.38
N SER A 34 21.16 -11.92 -3.07
CA SER A 34 21.80 -11.51 -1.83
C SER A 34 21.37 -10.10 -1.45
N PHE A 35 21.23 -9.86 -0.16
CA PHE A 35 20.93 -8.54 0.39
C PHE A 35 21.71 -8.29 1.68
N ASN A 36 21.89 -7.01 2.00
CA ASN A 36 22.42 -6.53 3.26
C ASN A 36 21.55 -5.37 3.74
N VAL A 37 21.07 -5.44 4.98
CA VAL A 37 20.21 -4.40 5.58
C VAL A 37 21.04 -3.57 6.55
N THR A 38 21.16 -2.27 6.25
CA THR A 38 21.77 -1.28 7.14
C THR A 38 20.67 -0.43 7.77
N LEU A 39 20.14 -0.91 8.90
CA LEU A 39 19.09 -0.23 9.64
C LEU A 39 19.57 1.11 10.25
N PRO A 40 18.76 2.18 10.23
CA PRO A 40 17.39 2.27 9.71
C PRO A 40 17.32 2.72 8.24
N SER A 41 18.47 2.82 7.56
CA SER A 41 18.61 3.66 6.38
C SER A 41 18.33 2.91 5.08
N GLU A 42 19.12 1.88 4.78
CA GLU A 42 19.26 1.40 3.42
C GLU A 42 19.36 -0.13 3.35
N ILE A 43 18.83 -0.68 2.27
CA ILE A 43 18.94 -2.08 1.91
C ILE A 43 19.72 -2.13 0.60
N SER A 44 20.88 -2.78 0.63
CA SER A 44 21.69 -3.05 -0.56
C SER A 44 21.44 -4.47 -1.02
N TYR A 45 21.20 -4.67 -2.31
CA TYR A 45 20.87 -5.99 -2.84
C TYR A 45 21.38 -6.21 -4.26
N THR A 46 21.63 -7.47 -4.62
CA THR A 46 22.04 -7.83 -5.98
C THR A 46 20.86 -8.36 -6.77
N GLU A 47 20.80 -8.01 -8.06
CA GLU A 47 19.83 -8.60 -8.97
C GLU A 47 20.41 -8.79 -10.37
N GLN A 48 19.88 -9.78 -11.08
CA GLN A 48 20.24 -10.02 -12.46
C GLN A 48 19.58 -8.97 -13.38
N ASN A 49 20.38 -8.31 -14.20
CA ASN A 49 19.90 -7.38 -15.22
C ASN A 49 19.37 -8.10 -16.46
N GLU A 50 18.83 -7.35 -17.42
CA GLU A 50 18.25 -7.88 -18.68
C GLU A 50 19.25 -8.66 -19.56
N TRP A 51 20.55 -8.56 -19.28
CA TRP A 51 21.64 -9.23 -20.01
C TRP A 51 22.25 -10.40 -19.24
N GLY A 52 21.66 -10.77 -18.10
CA GLY A 52 22.14 -11.88 -17.28
C GLY A 52 23.28 -11.54 -16.33
N GLY A 53 23.72 -10.28 -16.26
CA GLY A 53 24.76 -9.82 -15.33
C GLY A 53 24.18 -9.35 -13.99
N TYR A 54 24.90 -9.58 -12.90
CA TYR A 54 24.48 -9.12 -11.57
C TYR A 54 24.83 -7.63 -11.38
N VAL A 55 23.85 -6.85 -10.92
CA VAL A 55 24.02 -5.45 -10.55
C VAL A 55 23.62 -5.24 -9.09
N THR A 56 24.41 -4.47 -8.36
CA THR A 56 24.06 -4.04 -7.00
C THR A 56 23.17 -2.81 -7.10
N LYS A 57 22.05 -2.85 -6.37
CA LYS A 57 21.12 -1.74 -6.20
C LYS A 57 20.94 -1.46 -4.72
N SER A 58 20.38 -0.30 -4.42
CA SER A 58 19.97 0.04 -3.08
C SER A 58 18.61 0.71 -3.05
N MET A 59 17.94 0.63 -1.91
CA MET A 59 16.67 1.28 -1.62
C MET A 59 16.59 1.65 -0.14
N PHE A 60 15.74 2.61 0.21
CA PHE A 60 15.55 2.96 1.61
C PHE A 60 14.74 1.88 2.33
N VAL A 61 15.03 1.65 3.61
CA VAL A 61 14.25 0.74 4.45
C VAL A 61 12.78 1.20 4.55
N ALA A 62 12.55 2.51 4.56
CA ALA A 62 11.23 3.12 4.55
C ALA A 62 10.41 2.71 3.31
N ASP A 63 11.04 2.60 2.14
CA ASP A 63 10.36 2.23 0.89
C ASP A 63 9.69 0.85 0.98
N LEU A 64 10.24 -0.08 1.77
CA LEU A 64 9.62 -1.39 2.01
C LEU A 64 8.59 -1.38 3.14
N LEU A 65 8.86 -0.65 4.22
CA LEU A 65 8.02 -0.68 5.42
C LEU A 65 6.77 0.20 5.32
N ILE A 66 6.83 1.33 4.62
CA ILE A 66 5.71 2.26 4.49
C ILE A 66 4.46 1.57 3.94
N PRO A 67 4.54 0.76 2.85
CA PRO A 67 3.35 0.09 2.33
C PRO A 67 2.81 -1.00 3.26
N ILE A 68 3.67 -1.66 4.04
CA ILE A 68 3.25 -2.60 5.09
C ILE A 68 2.47 -1.85 6.17
N LEU A 69 3.01 -0.72 6.65
CA LEU A 69 2.37 0.10 7.67
C LEU A 69 1.02 0.63 7.22
N ARG A 70 0.87 1.00 5.95
CA ARG A 70 -0.41 1.42 5.38
C ARG A 70 -1.43 0.28 5.38
N ILE A 71 -1.04 -0.91 4.90
CA ILE A 71 -1.93 -2.09 4.89
C ILE A 71 -2.41 -2.41 6.31
N GLU A 72 -1.49 -2.43 7.26
CA GLU A 72 -1.81 -2.75 8.65
C GLU A 72 -2.63 -1.63 9.30
N PHE A 73 -2.37 -0.37 8.97
CA PHE A 73 -3.21 0.76 9.39
C PHE A 73 -4.67 0.64 8.90
N GLU A 74 -4.89 0.26 7.64
CA GLU A 74 -6.25 0.04 7.11
C GLU A 74 -6.94 -1.16 7.79
N LYS A 75 -6.22 -2.26 8.00
CA LYS A 75 -6.74 -3.42 8.75
C LYS A 75 -7.11 -3.03 10.17
N SER A 76 -6.26 -2.27 10.86
CA SER A 76 -6.52 -1.74 12.20
C SER A 76 -7.79 -0.90 12.26
N LYS A 77 -8.01 0.02 11.30
CA LYS A 77 -9.26 0.79 11.22
C LYS A 77 -10.49 -0.10 11.05
N LYS A 78 -10.42 -1.09 10.17
CA LYS A 78 -11.51 -2.05 9.96
C LYS A 78 -11.83 -2.81 11.25
N LEU A 79 -10.81 -3.34 11.93
CA LEU A 79 -10.96 -4.04 13.20
C LEU A 79 -11.52 -3.16 14.31
N LEU A 80 -11.13 -1.88 14.37
CA LEU A 80 -11.69 -0.93 15.32
C LEU A 80 -13.21 -0.77 15.10
N VAL A 81 -13.66 -0.66 13.85
CA VAL A 81 -15.09 -0.55 13.51
C VAL A 81 -15.83 -1.86 13.82
N GLU A 82 -15.27 -3.01 13.44
CA GLU A 82 -15.90 -4.32 13.64
C GLU A 82 -16.08 -4.67 15.13
N ASN A 83 -15.14 -4.25 15.97
CA ASN A 83 -15.21 -4.46 17.43
C ASN A 83 -15.98 -3.36 18.17
N TYR A 84 -16.37 -2.28 17.49
CA TYR A 84 -17.18 -1.21 18.08
C TYR A 84 -18.67 -1.62 18.12
N ILE A 85 -19.20 -1.84 19.33
CA ILE A 85 -20.55 -2.36 19.56
C ILE A 85 -21.56 -1.21 19.53
N ASN A 86 -22.18 -0.95 18.38
CA ASN A 86 -23.08 0.21 18.17
C ASN A 86 -24.23 0.43 19.19
N TYR A 87 -24.52 -0.52 20.09
CA TYR A 87 -25.62 -0.43 21.05
C TYR A 87 -25.20 -0.40 22.54
N ASP A 88 -23.91 -0.52 22.87
CA ASP A 88 -23.41 -0.56 24.25
C ASP A 88 -22.36 0.53 24.49
N VAL A 89 -22.83 1.70 24.93
CA VAL A 89 -22.02 2.91 25.12
C VAL A 89 -20.87 2.68 26.10
N ASP A 90 -21.13 1.98 27.22
CA ASP A 90 -20.13 1.74 28.26
C ASP A 90 -19.05 0.76 27.78
N LYS A 91 -19.43 -0.30 27.07
CA LYS A 91 -18.46 -1.20 26.46
C LYS A 91 -17.62 -0.49 25.40
N ASN A 92 -18.22 0.32 24.55
CA ASN A 92 -17.48 1.08 23.54
C ASN A 92 -16.49 2.06 24.20
N LYS A 93 -16.90 2.73 25.27
CA LYS A 93 -16.06 3.65 26.03
C LYS A 93 -14.84 2.94 26.59
N ASN A 94 -15.05 1.78 27.20
CA ASN A 94 -13.96 0.96 27.73
C ASN A 94 -13.05 0.42 26.61
N PHE A 95 -13.63 -0.06 25.51
CA PHE A 95 -12.90 -0.57 24.36
C PHE A 95 -11.99 0.52 23.75
N ILE A 96 -12.55 1.68 23.41
CA ILE A 96 -11.79 2.77 22.82
C ILE A 96 -10.70 3.29 23.76
N ARG A 97 -11.01 3.44 25.06
CA ARG A 97 -10.00 3.84 26.06
C ARG A 97 -8.88 2.81 26.17
N TYR A 98 -9.21 1.52 26.10
CA TYR A 98 -8.23 0.44 26.11
C TYR A 98 -7.33 0.51 24.86
N GLN A 99 -7.89 0.70 23.67
CA GLN A 99 -7.10 0.86 22.43
C GLN A 99 -6.19 2.08 22.49
N PHE A 100 -6.69 3.24 22.95
CA PHE A 100 -5.85 4.43 23.14
C PHE A 100 -4.72 4.18 24.13
N ASN A 101 -4.99 3.54 25.27
CA ASN A 101 -3.97 3.24 26.27
C ASN A 101 -2.86 2.33 25.70
N ILE A 102 -3.21 1.36 24.86
CA ILE A 102 -2.20 0.55 24.16
C ILE A 102 -1.36 1.44 23.24
N ILE A 103 -1.99 2.27 22.40
CA ILE A 103 -1.27 3.17 21.49
C ILE A 103 -0.32 4.09 22.27
N GLN A 104 -0.80 4.71 23.36
CA GLN A 104 0.04 5.56 24.22
C GLN A 104 1.19 4.76 24.84
N SER A 105 0.94 3.54 25.31
CA SER A 105 1.98 2.67 25.84
C SER A 105 3.02 2.30 24.80
N LEU A 106 2.63 2.08 23.54
CA LEU A 106 3.55 1.82 22.45
C LEU A 106 4.46 3.03 22.20
N VAL A 107 3.88 4.24 22.18
CA VAL A 107 4.63 5.48 22.01
C VAL A 107 5.62 5.70 23.16
N SER A 108 5.16 5.57 24.41
CA SER A 108 5.99 5.83 25.59
C SER A 108 7.08 4.77 25.80
N ASN A 109 6.84 3.51 25.46
CA ASN A 109 7.80 2.43 25.73
C ASN A 109 8.80 2.19 24.60
N HIS A 110 8.61 2.78 23.42
CA HIS A 110 9.44 2.52 22.23
C HIS A 110 10.02 3.81 21.62
N ILE A 111 10.29 4.82 22.46
CA ILE A 111 10.80 6.14 22.05
C ILE A 111 12.06 6.03 21.18
N GLU A 112 13.02 5.18 21.56
CA GLU A 112 14.26 4.99 20.79
C GLU A 112 13.99 4.51 19.37
N VAL A 113 13.15 3.48 19.22
CA VAL A 113 12.75 2.95 17.91
C VAL A 113 11.97 4.01 17.12
N LEU A 114 11.03 4.72 17.75
CA LEU A 114 10.24 5.75 17.07
C LEU A 114 11.07 6.96 16.63
N ASN A 115 12.10 7.34 17.38
CA ASN A 115 13.05 8.38 16.97
C ASN A 115 13.95 7.91 15.82
N LYS A 116 14.36 6.63 15.83
CA LYS A 116 15.17 6.03 14.77
C LYS A 116 14.38 5.77 13.49
N TYR A 117 13.08 5.49 13.62
CA TYR A 117 12.15 5.18 12.54
C TYR A 117 10.85 6.03 12.65
N PRO A 118 10.92 7.33 12.34
CA PRO A 118 9.83 8.28 12.59
C PRO A 118 8.50 7.92 11.91
N TYR A 119 8.56 7.18 10.80
CA TYR A 119 7.37 6.79 10.03
C TYR A 119 6.45 5.80 10.76
N PHE A 120 6.91 5.06 11.79
CA PHE A 120 6.03 4.20 12.61
C PHE A 120 5.06 5.00 13.48
N LEU A 121 5.36 6.26 13.79
CA LEU A 121 4.48 7.11 14.60
C LEU A 121 3.21 7.54 13.84
N LEU A 122 3.31 7.67 12.52
CA LEU A 122 2.22 8.15 11.66
C LEU A 122 0.96 7.29 11.70
N PRO A 123 1.02 5.95 11.53
CA PRO A 123 -0.17 5.13 11.65
C PRO A 123 -0.75 5.15 13.07
N LEU A 124 0.07 5.25 14.12
CA LEU A 124 -0.41 5.37 15.50
C LEU A 124 -1.20 6.67 15.73
N ARG A 125 -0.66 7.81 15.28
CA ARG A 125 -1.38 9.10 15.26
C ARG A 125 -2.66 9.00 14.43
N GLY A 126 -2.59 8.34 13.27
CA GLY A 126 -3.73 8.11 12.39
C GLY A 126 -4.85 7.32 13.05
N LEU A 127 -4.52 6.29 13.84
CA LEU A 127 -5.52 5.49 14.56
C LEU A 127 -6.21 6.31 15.66
N VAL A 128 -5.47 7.12 16.41
CA VAL A 128 -6.06 8.00 17.43
C VAL A 128 -6.96 9.05 16.79
N LYS A 129 -6.54 9.63 15.66
CA LYS A 129 -7.38 10.53 14.87
C LYS A 129 -8.66 9.84 14.41
N PHE A 130 -8.54 8.63 13.85
CA PHE A 130 -9.70 7.85 13.40
C PHE A 130 -10.67 7.54 14.54
N ILE A 131 -10.16 7.13 15.71
CA ILE A 131 -10.95 6.92 16.92
C ILE A 131 -11.75 8.18 17.27
N ASN A 132 -11.08 9.33 17.34
CA ASN A 132 -11.71 10.60 17.71
C ASN A 132 -12.80 11.02 16.71
N GLU A 133 -12.54 10.86 15.41
CA GLU A 133 -13.42 11.35 14.33
C GLU A 133 -14.58 10.40 13.97
N ARG A 134 -14.38 9.08 14.10
CA ARG A 134 -15.31 8.07 13.59
C ARG A 134 -15.96 7.22 14.65
N LEU A 135 -15.34 7.09 15.83
CA LEU A 135 -15.82 6.26 16.93
C LEU A 135 -16.19 7.11 18.15
N THR A 136 -16.57 8.36 17.91
CA THR A 136 -16.90 9.36 18.93
C THR A 136 -18.00 8.85 19.86
N ILE A 137 -17.78 8.99 21.17
CA ILE A 137 -18.74 8.63 22.20
C ILE A 137 -19.05 9.90 22.99
N PRO A 138 -20.33 10.14 23.36
CA PRO A 138 -20.69 11.23 24.26
C PRO A 138 -19.84 11.21 25.54
N ASP A 139 -19.45 12.39 26.03
CA ASP A 139 -18.75 12.56 27.31
C ASP A 139 -17.36 11.88 27.41
N ILE A 140 -16.67 11.72 26.27
CA ILE A 140 -15.24 11.39 26.22
C ILE A 140 -14.48 12.55 25.60
N ASN A 141 -13.46 13.05 26.30
CA ASN A 141 -12.53 14.03 25.75
C ASN A 141 -11.73 13.39 24.61
N HIS A 142 -11.38 14.20 23.61
CA HIS A 142 -10.50 13.77 22.53
C HIS A 142 -9.20 13.20 23.10
N PHE A 143 -8.81 12.05 22.58
CA PHE A 143 -7.54 11.43 22.91
C PHE A 143 -6.41 12.17 22.21
N ILE A 144 -5.33 12.46 22.95
CA ILE A 144 -4.12 13.12 22.44
C ILE A 144 -2.95 12.25 22.86
N ILE A 145 -2.11 11.86 21.90
CA ILE A 145 -0.87 11.12 22.18
C ILE A 145 0.11 12.08 22.85
N ASN A 146 0.69 11.69 23.97
CA ASN A 146 1.84 12.37 24.55
C ASN A 146 3.10 11.95 23.78
N GLU A 147 3.78 12.93 23.20
CA GLU A 147 4.95 12.79 22.35
C GLU A 147 6.14 13.64 22.83
N ASP A 148 6.10 14.12 24.08
CA ASP A 148 7.08 15.09 24.62
C ASP A 148 8.53 14.61 24.56
N GLU A 149 8.74 13.29 24.57
CA GLU A 149 10.06 12.64 24.52
C GLU A 149 10.51 12.27 23.09
N LEU A 150 9.69 12.55 22.07
CA LEU A 150 10.00 12.25 20.68
C LEU A 150 10.70 13.43 19.99
N THR A 151 11.90 13.18 19.48
CA THR A 151 12.61 14.11 18.59
C THR A 151 12.21 13.83 17.15
N TYR A 152 10.93 14.05 16.84
CA TYR A 152 10.39 13.77 15.51
C TYR A 152 10.83 14.86 14.51
N ASN A 153 11.66 14.47 13.54
CA ASN A 153 11.85 15.27 12.33
C ASN A 153 10.93 14.70 11.23
N PRO A 154 9.95 15.46 10.73
CA PRO A 154 9.11 15.01 9.63
C PRO A 154 9.98 14.70 8.42
N VAL A 155 10.03 13.43 8.05
CA VAL A 155 10.53 13.03 6.74
C VAL A 155 9.45 13.41 5.72
N ASN A 156 9.84 13.90 4.53
CA ASN A 156 8.95 14.20 3.40
C ASN A 156 8.10 12.98 2.93
N GLU A 157 8.28 11.81 3.54
CA GLU A 157 7.51 10.58 3.34
C GLU A 157 6.15 10.56 4.06
N THR A 158 5.87 11.60 4.86
CA THR A 158 4.67 11.77 5.70
C THR A 158 3.33 11.60 4.98
N GLU A 159 3.27 11.88 3.69
CA GLU A 159 2.03 11.74 2.92
C GLU A 159 1.76 10.28 2.52
N ASN A 160 2.77 9.47 2.23
CA ASN A 160 2.55 8.16 1.58
C ASN A 160 1.94 7.08 2.48
N ILE A 161 2.14 7.14 3.81
CA ILE A 161 1.56 6.15 4.74
C ILE A 161 0.05 6.40 4.95
N LEU A 162 -0.37 7.66 4.93
CA LEU A 162 -1.76 8.05 5.18
C LEU A 162 -2.62 8.04 3.91
N ARG A 163 -2.01 7.87 2.72
CA ARG A 163 -2.74 7.73 1.47
C ARG A 163 -3.57 6.46 1.49
N SER A 164 -4.86 6.61 1.20
CA SER A 164 -5.76 5.48 1.05
C SER A 164 -5.42 4.66 -0.20
N ASN A 165 -5.92 3.42 -0.28
CA ASN A 165 -5.81 2.63 -1.51
C ASN A 165 -6.44 3.37 -2.70
N GLU A 166 -7.55 4.07 -2.46
CA GLU A 166 -8.23 4.92 -3.43
C GLU A 166 -7.32 6.04 -3.94
N ASP A 167 -6.59 6.73 -3.06
CA ASP A 167 -5.64 7.79 -3.46
C ASP A 167 -4.51 7.25 -4.32
N ILE A 168 -4.05 6.02 -4.07
CA ILE A 168 -3.02 5.36 -4.87
C ILE A 168 -3.59 5.02 -6.25
N ILE A 169 -4.76 4.36 -6.29
CA ILE A 169 -5.46 4.00 -7.52
C ILE A 169 -5.68 5.24 -8.38
N LEU A 170 -6.21 6.32 -7.80
CA LEU A 170 -6.45 7.57 -8.51
C LEU A 170 -5.14 8.17 -9.03
N SER A 171 -4.08 8.24 -8.20
CA SER A 171 -2.82 8.80 -8.67
C SER A 171 -2.16 8.04 -9.82
N ILE A 172 -2.47 6.75 -9.99
CA ILE A 172 -1.95 5.92 -11.08
C ILE A 172 -2.87 5.96 -12.29
N PHE A 173 -4.19 5.91 -12.09
CA PHE A 173 -5.15 5.69 -13.18
C PHE A 173 -5.97 6.93 -13.56
N GLU A 174 -5.82 8.07 -12.88
CA GLU A 174 -6.55 9.30 -13.24
C GLU A 174 -6.31 9.73 -14.69
N TYR A 175 -5.13 9.47 -15.27
CA TYR A 175 -4.88 9.80 -16.67
C TYR A 175 -5.81 9.06 -17.65
N MET A 176 -6.44 7.95 -17.24
CA MET A 176 -7.28 7.12 -18.10
C MET A 176 -8.59 7.79 -18.55
N LYS A 177 -9.08 8.83 -17.85
CA LYS A 177 -10.18 9.70 -18.35
C LYS A 177 -9.70 10.78 -19.32
N GLY A 178 -8.39 10.88 -19.53
CA GLY A 178 -7.73 11.88 -20.36
C GLY A 178 -7.62 11.51 -21.84
N LYS A 179 -6.67 12.16 -22.52
CA LYS A 179 -6.34 11.92 -23.93
C LYS A 179 -4.94 11.32 -24.05
N ASN A 180 -4.77 10.39 -24.99
CA ASN A 180 -3.47 9.82 -25.33
C ASN A 180 -2.61 10.78 -26.18
N GLU A 181 -1.43 10.34 -26.61
CA GLU A 181 -0.48 11.10 -27.44
C GLU A 181 -1.06 11.53 -28.80
N LYS A 182 -2.09 10.84 -29.27
CA LYS A 182 -2.82 11.15 -30.51
C LYS A 182 -4.06 12.03 -30.29
N GLY A 183 -4.28 12.51 -29.06
CA GLY A 183 -5.44 13.33 -28.70
C GLY A 183 -6.76 12.56 -28.60
N GLN A 184 -6.72 11.22 -28.60
CA GLN A 184 -7.91 10.38 -28.47
C GLN A 184 -8.24 10.14 -26.99
N VAL A 185 -9.52 10.23 -26.64
CA VAL A 185 -10.01 9.88 -25.30
C VAL A 185 -9.67 8.43 -24.99
N ILE A 186 -8.95 8.19 -23.89
CA ILE A 186 -8.43 6.88 -23.50
C ILE A 186 -9.58 5.95 -23.12
N LEU A 187 -10.36 6.33 -22.11
CA LEU A 187 -11.65 5.75 -21.76
C LEU A 187 -12.70 6.86 -21.69
N ASN A 188 -13.93 6.56 -22.10
CA ASN A 188 -15.05 7.45 -21.82
C ASN A 188 -15.37 7.43 -20.31
N GLU A 189 -16.15 8.40 -19.84
CA GLU A 189 -16.44 8.56 -18.41
C GLU A 189 -17.04 7.29 -17.78
N GLN A 190 -17.99 6.64 -18.46
CA GLN A 190 -18.64 5.43 -17.95
C GLN A 190 -17.64 4.27 -17.79
N ASP A 191 -16.81 4.04 -18.80
CA ASP A 191 -15.80 2.98 -18.79
C ASP A 191 -14.68 3.29 -17.79
N TYR A 192 -14.35 4.56 -17.57
CA TYR A 192 -13.40 4.98 -16.56
C TYR A 192 -13.93 4.72 -15.13
N GLN A 193 -15.18 5.09 -14.83
CA GLN A 193 -15.79 4.80 -13.53
C GLN A 193 -15.90 3.28 -13.27
N LEU A 194 -16.17 2.51 -14.33
CA LEU A 194 -16.19 1.06 -14.25
C LEU A 194 -14.80 0.48 -13.97
N LEU A 195 -13.75 1.03 -14.60
CA LEU A 195 -12.36 0.69 -14.29
C LEU A 195 -12.04 0.91 -12.82
N LEU A 196 -12.38 2.07 -12.26
CA LEU A 196 -12.12 2.37 -10.84
C LEU A 196 -12.83 1.38 -9.91
N THR A 197 -14.09 1.04 -10.20
CA THR A 197 -14.84 0.03 -9.46
C THR A 197 -14.13 -1.32 -9.48
N TYR A 198 -13.72 -1.80 -10.67
CA TYR A 198 -13.00 -3.07 -10.79
C TYR A 198 -11.66 -3.07 -10.06
N ILE A 199 -10.87 -1.99 -10.17
CA ILE A 199 -9.57 -1.90 -9.47
C ILE A 199 -9.79 -1.87 -7.95
N THR A 200 -10.80 -1.16 -7.48
CA THR A 200 -11.13 -1.09 -6.05
C THR A 200 -11.48 -2.47 -5.51
N ASP A 201 -12.34 -3.21 -6.20
CA ASP A 201 -12.68 -4.58 -5.83
C ASP A 201 -11.47 -5.52 -5.89
N LEU A 202 -10.61 -5.40 -6.92
CA LEU A 202 -9.37 -6.15 -7.04
C LEU A 202 -8.46 -5.97 -5.82
N VAL A 203 -8.30 -4.73 -5.36
CA VAL A 203 -7.42 -4.38 -4.24
C VAL A 203 -8.03 -4.82 -2.91
N ILE A 204 -9.33 -4.63 -2.70
CA ILE A 204 -10.02 -4.98 -1.45
C ILE A 204 -10.13 -6.50 -1.27
N LYS A 205 -10.46 -7.22 -2.34
CA LYS A 205 -10.74 -8.67 -2.28
C LYS A 205 -9.52 -9.53 -2.59
N GLU A 206 -8.45 -8.91 -3.12
CA GLU A 206 -7.24 -9.60 -3.60
C GLU A 206 -7.53 -10.73 -4.63
N GLU A 207 -8.60 -10.57 -5.41
CA GLU A 207 -9.04 -11.52 -6.43
C GLU A 207 -9.61 -10.78 -7.66
N VAL A 208 -9.73 -11.48 -8.78
CA VAL A 208 -10.33 -10.89 -9.99
C VAL A 208 -11.82 -10.64 -9.73
N PRO A 209 -12.31 -9.39 -9.89
CA PRO A 209 -13.69 -9.05 -9.61
C PRO A 209 -14.63 -9.56 -10.70
N HIS A 210 -15.93 -9.47 -10.44
CA HIS A 210 -16.93 -9.76 -11.44
C HIS A 210 -16.94 -8.70 -12.56
N ILE A 211 -16.60 -9.11 -13.78
CA ILE A 211 -16.50 -8.22 -14.94
C ILE A 211 -17.84 -8.22 -15.69
N VAL A 212 -18.60 -7.13 -15.56
CA VAL A 212 -19.88 -6.94 -16.28
C VAL A 212 -19.67 -6.56 -17.75
N LYS A 213 -18.54 -5.93 -18.06
CA LYS A 213 -18.16 -5.46 -19.39
C LYS A 213 -16.65 -5.33 -19.51
N GLN A 214 -16.09 -5.78 -20.63
CA GLN A 214 -14.69 -5.54 -20.98
C GLN A 214 -14.47 -4.10 -21.48
N LEU A 215 -13.34 -3.53 -21.09
CA LEU A 215 -12.94 -2.17 -21.41
C LEU A 215 -12.01 -2.16 -22.64
N GLN A 216 -12.08 -1.09 -23.42
CA GLN A 216 -11.26 -0.89 -24.63
C GLN A 216 -10.49 0.43 -24.56
N PRO A 217 -9.48 0.52 -23.69
CA PRO A 217 -8.68 1.73 -23.54
C PRO A 217 -7.84 2.00 -24.80
N LYS A 218 -7.77 3.27 -25.20
CA LYS A 218 -6.95 3.72 -26.34
C LYS A 218 -5.50 4.04 -25.93
N ILE A 219 -4.84 3.10 -25.28
CA ILE A 219 -3.41 3.15 -24.93
C ILE A 219 -2.74 1.82 -25.26
N SER A 220 -1.40 1.80 -25.25
CA SER A 220 -0.67 0.58 -25.58
C SER A 220 -0.83 -0.49 -24.50
N ASN A 221 -0.73 -1.76 -24.91
CA ASN A 221 -0.76 -2.88 -23.97
C ASN A 221 0.42 -2.84 -22.99
N ASP A 222 1.57 -2.27 -23.40
CA ASP A 222 2.72 -2.06 -22.52
C ASP A 222 2.40 -1.01 -21.43
N GLN A 223 1.78 0.12 -21.78
CA GLN A 223 1.34 1.13 -20.81
C GLN A 223 0.33 0.57 -19.82
N LEU A 224 -0.64 -0.24 -20.29
CA LEU A 224 -1.61 -0.91 -19.41
C LEU A 224 -0.92 -1.85 -18.43
N ARG A 225 -0.15 -2.82 -18.93
CA ARG A 225 0.58 -3.77 -18.06
C ARG A 225 1.47 -3.05 -17.06
N PHE A 226 2.17 -2.01 -17.51
CA PHE A 226 3.06 -1.25 -16.65
C PHE A 226 2.30 -0.46 -15.58
N SER A 227 1.16 0.16 -15.89
CA SER A 227 0.33 0.86 -14.90
C SER A 227 -0.13 -0.08 -13.78
N PHE A 228 -0.54 -1.30 -14.11
CA PHE A 228 -0.93 -2.31 -13.12
C PHE A 228 0.26 -2.88 -12.35
N TRP A 229 1.44 -2.97 -12.97
CA TRP A 229 2.67 -3.29 -12.25
C TRP A 229 3.04 -2.19 -11.26
N VAL A 230 2.90 -0.91 -11.63
CA VAL A 230 3.08 0.22 -10.70
C VAL A 230 2.09 0.12 -9.55
N LEU A 231 0.81 -0.21 -9.80
CA LEU A 231 -0.17 -0.41 -8.73
C LEU A 231 0.23 -1.55 -7.78
N ASP A 232 0.60 -2.72 -8.31
CA ASP A 232 1.09 -3.85 -7.50
C ASP A 232 2.32 -3.44 -6.66
N HIS A 233 3.24 -2.69 -7.27
CA HIS A 233 4.45 -2.21 -6.61
C HIS A 233 4.16 -1.18 -5.51
N GLU A 234 3.34 -0.16 -5.78
CA GLU A 234 2.98 0.86 -4.79
C GLU A 234 2.17 0.26 -3.63
N LEU A 235 1.35 -0.76 -3.89
CA LEU A 235 0.55 -1.41 -2.87
C LEU A 235 1.35 -2.35 -1.98
N TYR A 236 2.28 -3.14 -2.56
CA TYR A 236 2.84 -4.30 -1.87
C TYR A 236 4.36 -4.38 -1.83
N THR A 237 5.05 -3.51 -2.58
CA THR A 237 6.53 -3.40 -2.65
C THR A 237 7.27 -4.68 -2.98
N THR A 238 6.58 -5.74 -3.38
CA THR A 238 7.17 -7.05 -3.60
C THR A 238 7.73 -7.19 -5.01
N LYS A 239 8.87 -7.87 -5.15
CA LYS A 239 9.33 -8.43 -6.45
C LYS A 239 8.35 -9.48 -6.99
N ARG A 240 7.59 -10.13 -6.10
CA ARG A 240 6.61 -11.15 -6.48
C ARG A 240 5.44 -10.51 -7.23
N LYS A 241 5.32 -10.86 -8.51
CA LYS A 241 4.14 -10.56 -9.32
C LYS A 241 2.94 -11.30 -8.75
N ARG A 242 1.93 -10.57 -8.29
CA ARG A 242 0.70 -11.18 -7.78
C ARG A 242 -0.20 -11.62 -8.93
N LYS A 243 -0.54 -12.91 -8.94
CA LYS A 243 -1.26 -13.56 -10.06
C LYS A 243 -2.56 -12.86 -10.46
N TYR A 244 -3.33 -12.42 -9.47
CA TYR A 244 -4.61 -11.78 -9.72
C TYR A 244 -4.48 -10.45 -10.50
N PHE A 245 -3.33 -9.77 -10.51
CA PHE A 245 -3.15 -8.56 -11.33
C PHE A 245 -3.10 -8.85 -12.83
N TYR A 246 -2.32 -9.85 -13.25
CA TYR A 246 -2.24 -10.16 -14.68
C TYR A 246 -3.43 -10.99 -15.18
N ASP A 247 -4.09 -11.74 -14.29
CA ASP A 247 -5.40 -12.31 -14.60
C ASP A 247 -6.45 -11.19 -14.78
N PHE A 248 -6.46 -10.19 -13.90
CA PHE A 248 -7.34 -9.03 -14.01
C PHE A 248 -7.18 -8.31 -15.35
N ILE A 249 -5.94 -8.05 -15.78
CA ILE A 249 -5.68 -7.38 -17.06
C ILE A 249 -6.31 -8.15 -18.21
N LYS A 250 -6.19 -9.49 -18.19
CA LYS A 250 -6.75 -10.35 -19.24
C LYS A 250 -8.27 -10.33 -19.27
N GLU A 251 -8.91 -10.38 -18.10
CA GLU A 251 -10.37 -10.41 -18.00
C GLU A 251 -11.01 -9.05 -18.33
N VAL A 252 -10.40 -7.96 -17.87
CA VAL A 252 -10.97 -6.60 -17.95
C VAL A 252 -10.78 -5.98 -19.32
N PHE A 253 -9.64 -6.18 -19.99
CA PHE A 253 -9.31 -5.42 -21.19
C PHE A 253 -9.41 -6.26 -22.46
N ILE A 254 -10.25 -5.82 -23.40
CA ILE A 254 -10.46 -6.53 -24.67
C ILE A 254 -9.16 -6.69 -25.48
N ASN A 255 -8.21 -5.77 -25.30
CA ASN A 255 -6.90 -5.77 -25.97
C ASN A 255 -6.05 -7.01 -25.64
N PHE A 256 -6.43 -7.78 -24.60
CA PHE A 256 -5.72 -8.97 -24.12
C PHE A 256 -6.51 -10.26 -24.34
N LYS A 257 -7.67 -10.22 -25.00
CA LYS A 257 -8.56 -11.37 -25.20
C LYS A 257 -7.83 -12.60 -25.77
N ASP A 258 -6.98 -12.37 -26.77
CA ASP A 258 -6.22 -13.43 -27.45
C ASP A 258 -4.81 -13.65 -26.86
N SER A 259 -4.47 -12.95 -25.76
CA SER A 259 -3.17 -13.08 -25.11
C SER A 259 -3.14 -14.25 -24.13
N GLU A 260 -2.04 -15.00 -24.14
CA GLU A 260 -1.76 -16.01 -23.11
C GLU A 260 -1.37 -15.35 -21.79
N ILE A 261 -1.84 -15.90 -20.65
CA ILE A 261 -1.52 -15.37 -19.31
C ILE A 261 0.00 -15.31 -19.09
N LYS A 262 0.73 -16.35 -19.48
CA LYS A 262 2.20 -16.39 -19.38
C LYS A 262 2.88 -15.25 -20.14
N SER A 263 2.33 -14.84 -21.29
CA SER A 263 2.85 -13.72 -22.07
C SER A 263 2.64 -12.39 -21.34
N ILE A 264 1.45 -12.20 -20.74
CA ILE A 264 1.14 -11.01 -19.92
C ILE A 264 2.06 -10.96 -18.69
N GLU A 265 2.20 -12.08 -17.98
CA GLU A 265 3.06 -12.23 -16.80
C GLU A 265 4.53 -11.91 -17.12
N ASN A 266 5.08 -12.47 -18.20
CA ASN A 266 6.47 -12.24 -18.60
C ASN A 266 6.75 -10.76 -18.91
N GLN A 267 5.77 -10.04 -19.46
CA GLN A 267 5.88 -8.62 -19.82
C GLN A 267 5.40 -7.66 -18.73
N PHE A 268 4.93 -8.20 -17.59
CA PHE A 268 4.47 -7.41 -16.46
C PHE A 268 5.65 -6.67 -15.84
N GLY A 269 5.62 -5.34 -15.88
CA GLY A 269 6.69 -4.47 -15.35
C GLY A 269 7.88 -4.21 -16.28
N THR A 270 7.83 -4.60 -17.56
CA THR A 270 8.94 -4.35 -18.51
C THR A 270 9.04 -2.86 -18.89
N LYS A 271 9.96 -2.13 -18.25
CA LYS A 271 10.17 -0.68 -18.41
C LYS A 271 10.61 -0.28 -19.82
N SER A 272 11.50 -1.06 -20.44
CA SER A 272 12.12 -0.75 -21.74
C SER A 272 11.13 -0.67 -22.91
N ARG A 273 9.90 -1.16 -22.72
CA ARG A 273 8.82 -1.13 -23.73
C ARG A 273 7.83 0.03 -23.54
N VAL A 274 7.96 0.78 -22.45
CA VAL A 274 7.03 1.85 -22.10
C VAL A 274 7.63 3.18 -22.55
N VAL A 275 6.93 3.86 -23.47
CA VAL A 275 7.32 5.20 -23.90
C VAL A 275 6.97 6.20 -22.80
N LYS A 276 7.94 7.05 -22.43
CA LYS A 276 7.72 8.15 -21.48
C LYS A 276 6.89 9.25 -22.15
N ASP A 277 5.58 9.11 -22.09
CA ASP A 277 4.65 10.08 -22.63
C ASP A 277 4.24 11.12 -21.59
N LYS A 278 4.03 12.37 -22.02
CA LYS A 278 3.67 13.51 -21.15
C LYS A 278 2.33 13.36 -20.44
N PHE A 279 1.46 12.47 -20.90
CA PHE A 279 0.14 12.24 -20.28
C PHE A 279 0.20 11.22 -19.14
N LEU A 280 1.31 10.48 -18.99
CA LEU A 280 1.47 9.56 -17.87
C LEU A 280 1.73 10.35 -16.58
N PRO A 281 1.13 9.94 -15.44
CA PRO A 281 1.31 10.62 -14.17
C PRO A 281 2.71 10.38 -13.57
N ASP A 282 3.15 11.28 -12.70
CA ASP A 282 4.44 11.18 -12.00
C ASP A 282 4.59 9.88 -11.20
N SER A 283 3.46 9.36 -10.69
CA SER A 283 3.38 8.06 -10.01
C SER A 283 3.88 6.90 -10.87
N ILE A 284 3.71 6.97 -12.20
CA ILE A 284 4.22 6.01 -13.18
C ILE A 284 5.61 6.43 -13.66
N LEU A 285 5.82 7.72 -13.94
CA LEU A 285 7.09 8.22 -14.50
C LEU A 285 8.28 7.99 -13.56
N LYS A 286 8.10 8.07 -12.23
CA LYS A 286 9.16 7.79 -11.25
C LYS A 286 9.72 6.36 -11.34
N HIS A 287 8.96 5.44 -11.96
CA HIS A 287 9.36 4.05 -12.13
C HIS A 287 10.03 3.75 -13.48
N LEU A 288 10.03 4.69 -14.43
CA LEU A 288 10.64 4.57 -15.76
C LEU A 288 12.00 5.26 -15.82
#